data_AF-A0A9W9X0F1-F1
#
_entry.id   AF-A0A9W9X0F1-F1
#
_cell.length_a   1.000
_cell.length_b   1.000
_cell.length_c   1.000
_cell.angle_alpha   90.00
_cell.angle_beta   90.00
_cell.angle_gamma   90.00
#
_symmetry.space_group_name_H-M   'P 1'
#
loop_
_entity.id
_entity.type
_entity.pdbx_description
1 polymer ?
#
loop_
_entity_poly.entity_id
_entity_poly.type
_entity_poly.pdbx_seq_one_letter_code
_entity_poly.pdbx_strand_id
1 'polypeptide(L)'
;MIGLLAITSIPTVTGVSLATSEQRKANQRKEEARRMVKFNIVAECDGDTDDDRELNGMTVVVRNEKVYLADPDPSKRSPPAFTALAFYIEYPEPEELKYLKRERGLGLPTYVQDDPPLLNWIYADTETHELRYGNRSQSVEQIVEPWDWCKDERIISLKGKQNAFIAVEEEEGEWALYYDLDGDELARVLEEQGMLDCPFVPVKLVRKVVEEPPPPPPAAQAAAQQGQGNGPGQK
;
A
#
# COMPACT_ATOMS: atom_id res chain seq x y z
N MET A 1 -20.58 -13.70 -75.35
CA MET A 1 -20.60 -14.43 -74.07
C MET A 1 -19.95 -13.51 -73.03
N ILE A 2 -20.75 -12.86 -72.19
CA ILE A 2 -20.28 -12.06 -71.04
C ILE A 2 -20.94 -12.68 -69.83
N GLY A 3 -20.16 -13.01 -68.81
CA GLY A 3 -20.68 -13.31 -67.48
C GLY A 3 -19.98 -14.49 -66.83
N LEU A 4 -19.00 -14.18 -65.98
CA LEU A 4 -18.92 -14.61 -64.58
C LEU A 4 -17.57 -14.14 -64.04
N LEU A 5 -17.54 -13.27 -63.02
CA LEU A 5 -16.38 -13.15 -62.11
C LEU A 5 -16.80 -12.48 -60.80
N ALA A 6 -17.02 -13.35 -59.82
CA ALA A 6 -16.78 -13.22 -58.38
C ALA A 6 -17.11 -11.90 -57.67
N ILE A 7 -18.24 -11.90 -56.96
CA ILE A 7 -18.42 -11.06 -55.76
C ILE A 7 -17.51 -11.66 -54.68
N THR A 8 -16.28 -11.14 -54.53
CA THR A 8 -15.45 -11.44 -53.37
C THR A 8 -15.99 -10.64 -52.19
N SER A 9 -16.68 -11.35 -51.31
CA SER A 9 -17.05 -10.90 -49.97
C SER A 9 -15.88 -10.20 -49.28
N ILE A 10 -16.07 -8.96 -48.83
CA ILE A 10 -15.20 -8.34 -47.83
C ILE A 10 -15.67 -8.88 -46.48
N PRO A 11 -14.90 -9.72 -45.76
CA PRO A 11 -15.28 -10.10 -44.42
C PRO A 11 -15.15 -8.88 -43.51
N THR A 12 -16.22 -8.59 -42.80
CA THR A 12 -16.37 -7.57 -41.77
C THR A 12 -15.37 -7.80 -40.63
N VAL A 13 -14.26 -7.06 -40.61
CA VAL A 13 -13.27 -7.03 -39.49
C VAL A 13 -13.55 -5.86 -38.54
N THR A 14 -14.77 -5.78 -38.00
CA THR A 14 -15.15 -4.74 -37.01
C THR A 14 -15.53 -5.31 -35.65
N GLY A 15 -15.71 -6.63 -35.51
CA GLY A 15 -16.12 -7.26 -34.25
C GLY A 15 -15.01 -7.47 -33.20
N VAL A 16 -13.75 -7.62 -33.63
CA VAL A 16 -12.64 -8.02 -32.72
C VAL A 16 -12.09 -6.85 -31.92
N SER A 17 -12.11 -5.63 -32.48
CA SER A 17 -11.48 -4.46 -31.85
C SER A 17 -12.26 -3.93 -30.63
N LEU A 18 -13.60 -3.93 -30.69
CA LEU A 18 -14.45 -3.50 -29.57
C LEU A 18 -14.48 -4.51 -28.42
N ALA A 19 -14.46 -5.81 -28.73
CA ALA A 19 -14.34 -6.86 -27.71
C ALA A 19 -13.00 -6.75 -26.96
N THR A 20 -11.92 -6.46 -27.68
CA THR A 20 -10.59 -6.27 -27.09
C THR A 20 -10.53 -5.00 -26.22
N SER A 21 -11.19 -3.91 -26.60
CA SER A 21 -11.22 -2.68 -25.79
C SER A 21 -12.04 -2.83 -24.51
N GLU A 22 -13.20 -3.48 -24.57
CA GLU A 22 -14.01 -3.76 -23.37
C GLU A 22 -13.33 -4.78 -22.46
N GLN A 23 -12.67 -5.81 -23.01
CA GLN A 23 -11.87 -6.75 -22.23
C GLN A 23 -10.67 -6.06 -21.55
N ARG A 24 -9.97 -5.16 -22.25
CA ARG A 24 -8.90 -4.33 -21.66
C ARG A 24 -9.42 -3.45 -20.54
N LYS A 25 -10.54 -2.76 -20.75
CA LYS A 25 -11.17 -1.90 -19.76
C LYS A 25 -11.68 -2.69 -18.55
N ALA A 26 -12.23 -3.87 -18.76
CA ALA A 26 -12.64 -4.78 -17.70
C ALA A 26 -11.44 -5.33 -16.91
N ASN A 27 -10.32 -5.62 -17.57
CA ASN A 27 -9.08 -6.02 -16.91
C ASN A 27 -8.48 -4.86 -16.10
N GLN A 28 -8.41 -3.64 -16.66
CA GLN A 28 -7.96 -2.45 -15.95
C GLN A 28 -8.78 -2.18 -14.69
N ARG A 29 -10.11 -2.24 -14.78
CA ARG A 29 -10.99 -2.09 -13.61
C ARG A 29 -10.74 -3.16 -12.54
N LYS A 30 -10.44 -4.39 -12.94
CA LYS A 30 -10.10 -5.47 -12.01
C LYS A 30 -8.75 -5.22 -11.35
N GLU A 31 -7.77 -4.74 -12.10
CA GLU A 31 -6.44 -4.37 -11.57
C GLU A 31 -6.55 -3.20 -10.59
N GLU A 32 -7.25 -2.12 -10.95
CA GLU A 32 -7.52 -0.97 -10.07
C GLU A 32 -8.26 -1.41 -8.79
N ALA A 33 -9.26 -2.29 -8.91
CA ALA A 33 -9.97 -2.82 -7.75
C ALA A 33 -9.03 -3.61 -6.81
N ARG A 34 -8.07 -4.37 -7.34
CA ARG A 34 -7.07 -5.08 -6.52
C ARG A 34 -6.11 -4.13 -5.81
N ARG A 35 -5.79 -2.98 -6.41
CA ARG A 35 -4.93 -1.94 -5.82
C ARG A 35 -5.60 -1.25 -4.63
N MET A 36 -6.93 -1.13 -4.67
CA MET A 36 -7.75 -0.52 -3.62
C MET A 36 -8.08 -1.47 -2.46
N VAL A 37 -7.70 -2.75 -2.54
CA VAL A 37 -7.89 -3.70 -1.43
C VAL A 37 -7.01 -3.28 -0.26
N LYS A 38 -7.63 -3.12 0.93
CA LYS A 38 -6.91 -2.79 2.15
C LYS A 38 -6.18 -4.01 2.70
N PHE A 39 -4.98 -3.81 3.23
CA PHE A 39 -4.16 -4.85 3.80
C PHE A 39 -3.33 -4.34 4.97
N ASN A 40 -3.02 -5.26 5.88
CA ASN A 40 -1.97 -5.06 6.85
C ASN A 40 -0.63 -5.46 6.23
N ILE A 41 0.46 -4.91 6.75
CA ILE A 41 1.81 -5.25 6.33
C ILE A 41 2.47 -6.05 7.44
N VAL A 42 3.06 -7.19 7.09
CA VAL A 42 3.71 -8.11 8.03
C VAL A 42 5.17 -8.28 7.61
N ALA A 43 6.08 -8.30 8.56
CA ALA A 43 7.48 -8.63 8.31
C ALA A 43 7.68 -10.15 8.23
N GLU A 44 8.39 -10.59 7.21
CA GLU A 44 8.90 -11.96 7.09
C GLU A 44 10.42 -11.93 6.98
N CYS A 45 11.07 -12.72 7.82
CA CYS A 45 12.52 -12.89 7.85
C CYS A 45 12.89 -14.30 7.39
N ASP A 46 13.94 -14.43 6.58
CA ASP A 46 14.44 -15.74 6.13
C ASP A 46 15.67 -16.22 6.94
N GLY A 47 16.16 -15.41 7.88
CA GLY A 47 17.32 -15.74 8.68
C GLY A 47 17.01 -16.68 9.84
N ASP A 48 18.08 -17.14 10.50
CA ASP A 48 18.04 -18.14 11.57
C ASP A 48 18.44 -17.57 12.95
N THR A 49 18.69 -16.26 13.04
CA THR A 49 19.04 -15.61 14.32
C THR A 49 17.83 -15.52 15.25
N ASP A 50 18.07 -15.24 16.53
CA ASP A 50 16.98 -15.06 17.48
C ASP A 50 16.15 -13.80 17.14
N ASP A 51 16.81 -12.73 16.68
CA ASP A 51 16.16 -11.49 16.23
C ASP A 51 15.30 -11.73 14.97
N ASP A 52 15.79 -12.53 14.00
CA ASP A 52 14.99 -12.94 12.83
C ASP A 52 13.69 -13.62 13.24
N ARG A 53 13.75 -14.50 14.24
CA ARG A 53 12.57 -15.25 14.72
C ARG A 53 11.61 -14.37 15.49
N GLU A 54 12.12 -13.38 16.20
CA GLU A 54 11.30 -12.41 16.92
C GLU A 54 10.52 -11.52 15.94
N LEU A 55 11.21 -10.99 14.93
CA LEU A 55 10.64 -10.08 13.94
C LEU A 55 9.71 -10.78 12.94
N ASN A 56 9.92 -12.08 12.69
CA ASN A 56 9.11 -12.83 11.76
C ASN A 56 7.65 -12.94 12.23
N GLY A 57 6.73 -12.36 11.45
CA GLY A 57 5.31 -12.29 11.76
C GLY A 57 4.87 -11.04 12.52
N MET A 58 5.80 -10.14 12.87
CA MET A 58 5.45 -8.82 13.39
C MET A 58 4.71 -7.99 12.35
N THR A 59 3.82 -7.11 12.81
CA THR A 59 3.03 -6.24 11.96
C THR A 59 3.63 -4.85 11.92
N VAL A 60 3.55 -4.20 10.76
CA VAL A 60 3.95 -2.81 10.61
C VAL A 60 2.96 -1.92 11.36
N VAL A 61 3.51 -1.09 12.23
CA VAL A 61 2.78 -0.12 13.01
C VAL A 61 3.35 1.27 12.80
N VAL A 62 2.52 2.27 13.05
CA VAL A 62 2.88 3.68 12.89
C VAL A 62 2.73 4.38 14.23
N ARG A 63 3.75 5.14 14.62
CA ARG A 63 3.76 6.03 15.80
C ARG A 63 4.76 7.15 15.59
N ASN A 64 4.48 8.34 16.13
CA ASN A 64 5.42 9.47 16.14
C ASN A 64 6.05 9.78 14.76
N GLU A 65 5.26 9.77 13.69
CA GLU A 65 5.70 10.02 12.30
C GLU A 65 6.70 9.00 11.71
N LYS A 66 6.99 7.91 12.43
CA LYS A 66 7.90 6.84 12.02
C LYS A 66 7.20 5.47 11.99
N VAL A 67 7.75 4.56 11.20
CA VAL A 67 7.20 3.23 10.96
C VAL A 67 8.04 2.19 11.73
N TYR A 68 7.36 1.32 12.46
CA TYR A 68 7.97 0.30 13.32
C TYR A 68 7.39 -1.09 13.07
N LEU A 69 8.03 -2.11 13.60
CA LEU A 69 7.51 -3.46 13.75
C LEU A 69 7.06 -3.68 15.21
N ALA A 70 5.90 -4.28 15.38
CA ALA A 70 5.39 -4.64 16.71
C ALA A 70 4.49 -5.88 16.66
N ASP A 71 4.11 -6.37 17.85
CA ASP A 71 3.20 -7.51 17.98
C ASP A 71 1.88 -7.26 17.21
N PRO A 72 1.38 -8.27 16.46
CA PRO A 72 0.09 -8.17 15.76
C PRO A 72 -1.09 -7.78 16.66
N ASP A 73 -1.06 -8.15 17.95
CA ASP A 73 -2.05 -7.77 18.96
C ASP A 73 -1.74 -6.38 19.54
N PRO A 74 -2.61 -5.36 19.31
CA PRO A 74 -2.41 -4.01 19.85
C PRO A 74 -2.27 -3.97 21.37
N SER A 75 -2.86 -4.93 22.08
CA SER A 75 -2.88 -4.97 23.55
C SER A 75 -1.53 -5.28 24.17
N LYS A 76 -0.63 -5.92 23.40
CA LYS A 76 0.71 -6.32 23.85
C LYS A 76 1.78 -5.27 23.51
N ARG A 77 1.41 -4.21 22.79
CA ARG A 77 2.35 -3.19 22.33
C ARG A 77 2.67 -2.21 23.46
N SER A 78 3.96 -2.07 23.74
CA SER A 78 4.49 -1.01 24.59
C SER A 78 5.69 -0.43 23.85
N PRO A 79 5.63 0.82 23.35
CA PRO A 79 4.55 1.80 23.48
C PRO A 79 3.35 1.53 22.55
N PRO A 80 2.18 2.13 22.83
CA PRO A 80 1.00 2.01 21.96
C PRO A 80 1.30 2.52 20.54
N ALA A 81 0.93 1.73 19.54
CA ALA A 81 1.13 2.05 18.13
C ALA A 81 -0.05 1.58 17.29
N PHE A 82 -0.38 2.36 16.25
CA PHE A 82 -1.49 2.08 15.37
C PHE A 82 -1.10 1.05 14.30
N THR A 83 -1.95 0.06 14.02
CA THR A 83 -1.67 -0.92 12.96
C THR A 83 -1.86 -0.27 11.60
N ALA A 84 -0.79 -0.26 10.79
CA ALA A 84 -0.85 0.26 9.43
C ALA A 84 -1.85 -0.53 8.59
N LEU A 85 -2.90 0.15 8.11
CA LEU A 85 -3.84 -0.39 7.14
C LEU A 85 -3.64 0.33 5.81
N ALA A 86 -2.93 -0.31 4.89
CA ALA A 86 -2.47 0.28 3.65
C ALA A 86 -3.27 -0.21 2.43
N PHE A 87 -3.21 0.58 1.36
CA PHE A 87 -3.69 0.23 0.01
C PHE A 87 -2.86 1.00 -1.01
N TYR A 88 -3.07 0.79 -2.31
CA TYR A 88 -2.29 1.45 -3.37
C TYR A 88 -3.15 2.42 -4.17
N ILE A 89 -2.67 3.64 -4.35
CA ILE A 89 -3.24 4.64 -5.27
C ILE A 89 -2.13 5.45 -5.92
N GLU A 90 -2.43 6.12 -7.03
CA GLU A 90 -1.50 7.07 -7.62
C GLU A 90 -1.18 8.23 -6.66
N TYR A 91 0.11 8.54 -6.50
CA TYR A 91 0.52 9.67 -5.68
C TYR A 91 0.18 11.00 -6.39
N PRO A 92 -0.52 11.94 -5.74
CA PRO A 92 -0.91 13.20 -6.36
C PRO A 92 0.30 14.14 -6.47
N GLU A 93 0.96 14.13 -7.63
CA GLU A 93 2.10 15.01 -7.90
C GLU A 93 1.66 16.47 -8.09
N PRO A 94 2.27 17.44 -7.38
CA PRO A 94 2.13 18.86 -7.70
C PRO A 94 2.72 19.16 -9.08
N GLU A 95 2.06 20.00 -9.88
CA GLU A 95 2.53 20.40 -11.21
C GLU A 95 3.96 20.97 -11.17
N GLU A 96 4.28 21.63 -10.06
CA GLU A 96 5.55 22.29 -9.80
C GLU A 96 6.71 21.31 -9.69
N LEU A 97 6.49 20.03 -9.37
CA LEU A 97 7.57 19.05 -9.14
C LEU A 97 7.79 18.09 -10.29
N LYS A 98 7.02 18.23 -11.39
CA LYS A 98 7.19 17.41 -12.60
C LYS A 98 8.58 17.52 -13.22
N TYR A 99 9.32 18.59 -12.94
CA TYR A 99 10.70 18.75 -13.42
C TYR A 99 11.67 17.73 -12.79
N LEU A 100 11.34 17.14 -11.64
CA LEU A 100 12.20 16.17 -10.95
C LEU A 100 12.35 14.84 -11.69
N LYS A 101 11.58 14.59 -12.77
CA LYS A 101 11.66 13.38 -13.62
C LYS A 101 11.76 12.08 -12.81
N ARG A 102 11.02 11.98 -11.72
CA ARG A 102 10.99 10.76 -10.91
C ARG A 102 10.21 9.66 -11.62
N GLU A 103 10.57 8.43 -11.31
CA GLU A 103 9.80 7.27 -11.75
C GLU A 103 8.43 7.31 -11.08
N ARG A 104 7.38 7.50 -11.89
CA ARG A 104 6.00 7.63 -11.42
C ARG A 104 5.42 6.27 -11.08
N GLY A 105 4.59 6.21 -10.06
CA GLY A 105 3.80 5.02 -9.80
C GLY A 105 2.79 5.19 -8.68
N LEU A 106 2.62 4.11 -7.93
CA LEU A 106 1.68 4.08 -6.82
C LEU A 106 2.38 4.58 -5.56
N GLY A 107 1.66 5.37 -4.78
CA GLY A 107 1.96 5.61 -3.38
C GLY A 107 1.30 4.56 -2.49
N LEU A 108 1.70 4.55 -1.22
CA LEU A 108 1.17 3.66 -0.19
C LEU A 108 0.43 4.47 0.89
N PRO A 109 -0.78 4.98 0.61
CA PRO A 109 -1.61 5.58 1.65
C PRO A 109 -1.94 4.55 2.72
N THR A 110 -1.87 4.99 3.97
CA THR A 110 -2.03 4.15 5.15
C THR A 110 -2.88 4.87 6.17
N TYR A 111 -3.87 4.17 6.74
CA TYR A 111 -4.58 4.68 7.91
C TYR A 111 -3.63 4.69 9.10
N VAL A 112 -3.57 5.81 9.80
CA VAL A 112 -2.66 6.01 10.96
C VAL A 112 -3.43 6.34 12.25
N GLN A 113 -4.75 6.49 12.13
CA GLN A 113 -5.68 6.78 13.21
C GLN A 113 -7.09 6.36 12.74
N ASP A 114 -7.92 5.85 13.64
CA ASP A 114 -9.29 5.41 13.33
C ASP A 114 -10.35 6.52 13.48
N ASP A 115 -10.23 7.37 14.53
CA ASP A 115 -11.26 8.37 14.85
C ASP A 115 -10.65 9.74 15.23
N PRO A 116 -10.80 10.80 14.40
CA PRO A 116 -11.23 10.71 13.01
C PRO A 116 -10.22 9.90 12.17
N PRO A 117 -10.67 9.22 11.09
CA PRO A 117 -9.78 8.45 10.25
C PRO A 117 -8.77 9.37 9.57
N LEU A 118 -7.49 9.14 9.84
CA LEU A 118 -6.39 9.91 9.24
C LEU A 118 -5.61 9.05 8.26
N LEU A 119 -5.39 9.58 7.06
CA LEU A 119 -4.66 8.91 5.99
C LEU A 119 -3.36 9.68 5.71
N ASN A 120 -2.24 8.99 5.83
CA ASN A 120 -0.92 9.51 5.51
C ASN A 120 -0.21 8.58 4.52
N TRP A 121 0.83 9.08 3.85
CA TRP A 121 1.66 8.30 2.94
C TRP A 121 2.84 7.71 3.69
N ILE A 122 3.13 6.43 3.49
CA ILE A 122 4.41 5.86 3.89
C ILE A 122 5.46 6.20 2.82
N TYR A 123 6.61 6.69 3.26
CA TYR A 123 7.74 7.06 2.41
C TYR A 123 9.06 6.72 3.09
N ALA A 124 10.11 6.53 2.29
CA ALA A 124 11.48 6.47 2.78
C ALA A 124 12.08 7.88 2.78
N ASP A 125 12.59 8.29 3.93
CA ASP A 125 13.30 9.56 4.09
C ASP A 125 14.67 9.49 3.40
N THR A 126 14.99 10.46 2.55
CA THR A 126 16.20 10.43 1.72
C THR A 126 17.47 10.71 2.50
N GLU A 127 17.37 11.35 3.67
CA GLU A 127 18.52 11.71 4.49
C GLU A 127 18.81 10.62 5.53
N THR A 128 17.76 10.17 6.22
CA THR A 128 17.87 9.23 7.35
C THR A 128 17.61 7.77 6.98
N HIS A 129 17.11 7.51 5.76
CA HIS A 129 16.69 6.19 5.29
C HIS A 129 15.57 5.54 6.12
N GLU A 130 14.99 6.26 7.09
CA GLU A 130 13.86 5.79 7.88
C GLU A 130 12.61 5.66 7.01
N LEU A 131 11.83 4.60 7.24
CA LEU A 131 10.45 4.60 6.81
C LEU A 131 9.63 5.48 7.75
N ARG A 132 9.06 6.53 7.17
CA ARG A 132 8.23 7.53 7.86
C ARG A 132 6.85 7.55 7.26
N TYR A 133 5.94 8.22 7.96
CA TYR A 133 4.61 8.48 7.42
C TYR A 133 4.22 9.94 7.63
N GLY A 134 3.51 10.51 6.66
CA GLY A 134 3.15 11.92 6.72
C GLY A 134 2.18 12.35 5.63
N ASN A 135 1.77 13.61 5.70
CA ASN A 135 0.95 14.21 4.66
C ASN A 135 1.78 14.47 3.40
N ARG A 136 1.10 14.90 2.32
CA ARG A 136 1.75 15.19 1.04
C ARG A 136 2.92 16.18 1.17
N SER A 137 2.79 17.25 1.96
CA SER A 137 3.85 18.25 2.08
C SER A 137 5.11 17.69 2.74
N GLN A 138 4.97 16.70 3.63
CA GLN A 138 6.10 16.00 4.26
C GLN A 138 6.72 14.96 3.32
N SER A 139 5.90 14.25 2.55
CA SER A 139 6.36 13.13 1.71
C SER A 139 6.86 13.53 0.31
N VAL A 140 6.53 14.74 -0.17
CA VAL A 140 6.71 15.08 -1.59
C VAL A 140 8.16 15.15 -2.06
N GLU A 141 9.09 15.52 -1.20
CA GLU A 141 10.52 15.58 -1.52
C GLU A 141 11.24 14.26 -1.26
N GLN A 142 10.55 13.33 -0.58
CA GLN A 142 11.07 12.04 -0.14
C GLN A 142 10.81 10.94 -1.18
N ILE A 143 11.18 9.69 -0.85
CA ILE A 143 10.91 8.54 -1.70
C ILE A 143 9.55 7.92 -1.32
N VAL A 144 8.52 8.41 -1.98
CA VAL A 144 7.12 8.01 -1.76
C VAL A 144 6.55 7.11 -2.88
N GLU A 145 7.28 6.92 -3.98
CA GLU A 145 6.87 6.10 -5.13
C GLU A 145 8.11 5.57 -5.91
N PRO A 146 7.97 4.53 -6.76
CA PRO A 146 6.80 3.65 -6.91
C PRO A 146 6.78 2.54 -5.87
N TRP A 147 5.70 2.47 -5.10
CA TRP A 147 5.33 1.27 -4.36
C TRP A 147 4.67 0.27 -5.29
N ASP A 148 4.97 -1.01 -5.10
CA ASP A 148 4.30 -2.08 -5.82
C ASP A 148 4.27 -3.36 -4.97
N TRP A 149 3.79 -4.43 -5.57
CA TRP A 149 3.93 -5.78 -5.06
C TRP A 149 4.62 -6.67 -6.09
N CYS A 150 5.15 -7.79 -5.64
CA CYS A 150 5.65 -8.87 -6.47
C CYS A 150 5.24 -10.23 -5.88
N LYS A 151 5.61 -11.32 -6.58
CA LYS A 151 5.31 -12.72 -6.20
C LYS A 151 3.83 -12.92 -5.83
N ASP A 152 2.97 -12.85 -6.83
CA ASP A 152 1.52 -13.08 -6.68
C ASP A 152 0.84 -12.09 -5.73
N GLU A 153 1.23 -10.81 -5.84
CA GLU A 153 0.66 -9.72 -5.07
C GLU A 153 0.89 -9.82 -3.55
N ARG A 154 1.94 -10.53 -3.13
CA ARG A 154 2.23 -10.79 -1.73
C ARG A 154 3.34 -9.91 -1.18
N ILE A 155 4.48 -9.80 -1.85
CA ILE A 155 5.65 -9.11 -1.29
C ILE A 155 5.64 -7.66 -1.74
N ILE A 156 5.77 -6.72 -0.82
CA ILE A 156 5.80 -5.28 -1.09
C ILE A 156 7.18 -4.89 -1.60
N SER A 157 7.23 -3.97 -2.57
CA SER A 157 8.46 -3.37 -3.07
C SER A 157 8.32 -1.84 -3.13
N LEU A 158 9.45 -1.17 -3.00
CA LEU A 158 9.60 0.27 -3.21
C LEU A 158 10.69 0.48 -4.26
N LYS A 159 10.45 1.33 -5.26
CA LYS A 159 11.37 1.53 -6.41
C LYS A 159 11.84 0.21 -7.05
N GLY A 160 10.94 -0.78 -7.10
CA GLY A 160 11.24 -2.13 -7.62
C GLY A 160 12.17 -2.99 -6.75
N LYS A 161 12.64 -2.51 -5.59
CA LYS A 161 13.43 -3.29 -4.64
C LYS A 161 12.53 -3.86 -3.55
N GLN A 162 12.56 -5.18 -3.40
CA GLN A 162 11.78 -5.91 -2.37
C GLN A 162 12.64 -6.36 -1.17
N ASN A 163 13.97 -6.35 -1.32
CA ASN A 163 14.94 -6.83 -0.33
C ASN A 163 15.78 -5.67 0.24
N ALA A 164 15.21 -4.46 0.29
CA ALA A 164 15.91 -3.26 0.76
C ALA A 164 15.30 -2.73 2.06
N PHE A 165 14.40 -3.48 2.69
CA PHE A 165 13.85 -3.11 4.00
C PHE A 165 14.69 -3.76 5.09
N ILE A 166 15.07 -2.96 6.09
CA ILE A 166 15.87 -3.41 7.21
C ILE A 166 15.20 -2.90 8.49
N ALA A 167 14.99 -3.79 9.44
CA ALA A 167 14.56 -3.43 10.78
C ALA A 167 15.80 -3.13 11.62
N VAL A 168 15.79 -2.02 12.36
CA VAL A 168 16.88 -1.60 13.26
C VAL A 168 16.30 -1.41 14.65
N GLU A 169 16.92 -2.01 15.66
CA GLU A 169 16.52 -1.85 17.06
C GLU A 169 17.10 -0.53 17.61
N GLU A 170 16.25 0.49 17.76
CA GLU A 170 16.69 1.81 18.25
C GLU A 170 16.73 1.87 19.78
N GLU A 171 15.74 1.22 20.40
CA GLU A 171 15.60 1.02 21.83
C GLU A 171 15.24 -0.45 22.08
N GLU A 172 15.44 -0.95 23.30
CA GLU A 172 15.21 -2.37 23.65
C GLU A 172 13.78 -2.81 23.29
N GLY A 173 13.66 -3.72 22.31
CA GLY A 173 12.41 -4.23 21.76
C GLY A 173 11.68 -3.29 20.79
N GLU A 174 12.25 -2.13 20.46
CA GLU A 174 11.68 -1.15 19.52
C GLU A 174 12.38 -1.20 18.16
N TRP A 175 11.77 -1.93 17.23
CA TRP A 175 12.30 -2.13 15.89
C TRP A 175 11.72 -1.13 14.89
N ALA A 176 12.51 -0.15 14.50
CA ALA A 176 12.19 0.80 13.44
C ALA A 176 12.46 0.21 12.06
N LEU A 177 11.64 0.57 11.07
CA LEU A 177 11.88 0.18 9.68
C LEU A 177 12.67 1.25 8.92
N TYR A 178 13.66 0.79 8.18
CA TYR A 178 14.50 1.56 7.30
C TYR A 178 14.47 0.99 5.88
N TYR A 179 14.88 1.81 4.92
CA TYR A 179 14.96 1.46 3.52
C TYR A 179 16.35 1.78 2.96
N ASP A 180 17.07 0.75 2.55
CA ASP A 180 18.42 0.84 2.01
C ASP A 180 18.44 1.44 0.59
N LEU A 181 18.64 2.75 0.54
CA LEU A 181 18.76 3.51 -0.70
C LEU A 181 20.08 3.23 -1.42
N ASP A 182 21.17 3.19 -0.67
CA ASP A 182 22.55 3.16 -1.17
C ASP A 182 22.99 1.74 -1.56
N GLY A 183 22.31 0.71 -1.06
CA GLY A 183 22.67 -0.69 -1.30
C GLY A 183 23.86 -1.14 -0.46
N ASP A 184 24.08 -0.48 0.68
CA ASP A 184 25.20 -0.71 1.60
C ASP A 184 24.74 -1.31 2.94
N GLU A 185 23.52 -1.87 2.98
CA GLU A 185 22.92 -2.43 4.19
C GLU A 185 22.82 -1.39 5.33
N LEU A 186 22.61 -0.11 4.98
CA LEU A 186 22.54 1.06 5.88
C LEU A 186 23.85 1.41 6.59
N ALA A 187 24.98 0.79 6.24
CA ALA A 187 26.24 0.98 6.94
C ALA A 187 26.62 2.46 7.11
N ARG A 188 26.54 3.26 6.03
CA ARG A 188 26.86 4.70 6.07
C ARG A 188 25.94 5.47 7.03
N VAL A 189 24.63 5.23 6.93
CA VAL A 189 23.63 6.00 7.68
C VAL A 189 23.68 5.66 9.16
N LEU A 190 23.84 4.38 9.50
CA LEU A 190 24.00 3.95 10.89
C LEU A 190 25.31 4.47 11.49
N GLU A 191 26.39 4.57 10.73
CA GLU A 191 27.64 5.21 11.18
C GLU A 191 27.43 6.69 11.49
N GLU A 192 26.81 7.44 10.57
CA GLU A 192 26.54 8.88 10.74
C GLU A 192 25.62 9.17 11.94
N GLN A 193 24.69 8.26 12.24
CA GLN A 193 23.76 8.36 13.37
C GLN A 193 24.33 7.79 14.69
N GLY A 194 25.50 7.14 14.66
CA GLY A 194 26.10 6.50 15.84
C GLY A 194 25.36 5.23 16.29
N MET A 195 24.71 4.53 15.36
CA MET A 195 23.89 3.33 15.57
C MET A 195 24.52 2.06 14.99
N LEU A 196 25.83 2.06 14.72
CA LEU A 196 26.53 0.87 14.20
C LEU A 196 26.48 -0.34 15.14
N ASP A 197 26.33 -0.09 16.44
CA ASP A 197 26.26 -1.14 17.46
C ASP A 197 24.81 -1.65 17.66
N CYS A 198 23.81 -1.05 17.01
CA CYS A 198 22.41 -1.47 17.09
C CYS A 198 22.19 -2.75 16.28
N PRO A 199 21.43 -3.73 16.81
CA PRO A 199 20.97 -4.87 16.04
C PRO A 199 20.16 -4.43 14.82
N PHE A 200 20.41 -5.08 13.68
CA PHE A 200 19.63 -4.87 12.47
C PHE A 200 19.36 -6.18 11.75
N VAL A 201 18.20 -6.28 11.12
CA VAL A 201 17.73 -7.49 10.44
C VAL A 201 17.10 -7.11 9.10
N PRO A 202 17.60 -7.64 7.97
CA PRO A 202 16.93 -7.51 6.68
C PRO A 202 15.57 -8.20 6.69
N VAL A 203 14.51 -7.47 6.37
CA VAL A 203 13.12 -7.97 6.41
C VAL A 203 12.45 -7.89 5.04
N LYS A 204 11.50 -8.79 4.79
CA LYS A 204 10.58 -8.69 3.66
C LYS A 204 9.22 -8.23 4.15
N LEU A 205 8.67 -7.23 3.50
CA LEU A 205 7.33 -6.75 3.82
C LEU A 205 6.29 -7.51 3.00
N VAL A 206 5.29 -8.07 3.68
CA VAL A 206 4.27 -8.94 3.11
C VAL A 206 2.87 -8.38 3.32
N ARG A 207 2.11 -8.37 2.23
CA ARG A 207 0.72 -7.95 2.15
C ARG A 207 -0.20 -9.03 2.73
N LYS A 208 -0.89 -8.70 3.82
CA LYS A 208 -1.95 -9.53 4.41
C LYS A 208 -3.30 -8.84 4.21
N VAL A 209 -4.02 -9.25 3.18
CA VAL A 209 -5.33 -8.69 2.82
C VAL A 209 -6.31 -8.81 4.00
N VAL A 210 -6.99 -7.71 4.30
CA VAL A 210 -8.08 -7.71 5.29
C VAL A 210 -9.36 -8.07 4.56
N GLU A 211 -10.00 -9.18 4.95
CA GLU A 211 -11.32 -9.52 4.43
C GLU A 211 -12.35 -8.51 4.96
N GLU A 212 -12.89 -7.67 4.07
CA GLU A 212 -14.03 -6.83 4.43
C GLU A 212 -15.29 -7.71 4.53
N PRO A 213 -16.08 -7.60 5.62
CA PRO A 213 -17.35 -8.32 5.71
C PRO A 213 -18.25 -7.91 4.54
N PRO A 214 -19.02 -8.86 3.96
CA PRO A 214 -19.85 -8.56 2.81
C PRO A 214 -20.78 -7.38 3.10
N PRO A 215 -20.97 -6.46 2.14
CA PRO A 215 -21.83 -5.31 2.36
C PRO A 215 -23.22 -5.78 2.80
N PRO A 216 -23.85 -5.11 3.78
CA PRO A 216 -25.18 -5.47 4.22
C PRO A 216 -26.12 -5.48 3.01
N PRO A 217 -27.01 -6.49 2.89
CA PRO A 217 -27.91 -6.60 1.76
C PRO A 217 -28.74 -5.31 1.62
N PRO A 218 -29.07 -4.88 0.38
CA PRO A 218 -29.70 -3.59 0.08
C PRO A 218 -31.12 -3.36 0.65
N ALA A 219 -31.55 -4.12 1.67
CA ALA A 219 -32.89 -4.05 2.25
C ALA A 219 -32.99 -3.19 3.53
N ALA A 220 -31.91 -2.67 4.11
CA ALA A 220 -32.00 -1.95 5.39
C ALA A 220 -32.19 -0.42 5.27
N GLN A 221 -31.92 0.20 4.11
CA GLN A 221 -32.04 1.65 3.94
C GLN A 221 -33.44 2.12 3.51
N ALA A 222 -34.34 1.23 3.11
CA ALA A 222 -35.71 1.58 2.72
C ALA A 222 -36.69 1.66 3.92
N ALA A 223 -36.39 1.01 5.05
CA ALA A 223 -37.30 0.96 6.19
C ALA A 223 -37.33 2.24 7.03
N ALA A 224 -36.30 3.09 6.96
CA ALA A 224 -36.23 4.33 7.73
C ALA A 224 -37.00 5.51 7.10
N GLN A 225 -37.45 5.41 5.84
CA GLN A 225 -38.20 6.47 5.16
C GLN A 225 -39.71 6.22 5.03
N GLN A 226 -40.23 5.06 5.47
CA GLN A 226 -41.67 4.75 5.41
C GLN A 226 -42.41 4.87 6.76
N GLY A 227 -41.79 5.47 7.77
CA GLY A 227 -42.42 5.74 9.07
C GLY A 227 -43.15 7.08 9.22
N GLN A 228 -43.09 7.98 8.23
CA GLN A 228 -43.80 9.26 8.26
C GLN A 228 -44.93 9.28 7.23
N GLY A 229 -46.01 8.57 7.55
CA GLY A 229 -47.23 8.59 6.75
C GLY A 229 -48.43 8.02 7.53
N ASN A 230 -49.30 8.94 7.94
CA ASN A 230 -50.68 8.77 8.44
C ASN A 230 -50.96 8.58 9.94
N GLY A 231 -51.58 9.62 10.51
CA GLY A 231 -52.50 9.57 11.66
C GLY A 231 -53.33 10.88 11.72
N PRO A 232 -54.61 10.85 12.11
CA PRO A 232 -55.68 11.51 11.35
C PRO A 232 -56.28 12.80 11.95
N GLY A 233 -57.06 13.48 11.08
CA GLY A 233 -57.97 14.61 11.23
C GLY A 233 -58.42 15.12 12.61
N GLN A 234 -58.49 16.46 12.70
CA GLN A 234 -59.47 17.19 13.52
C GLN A 234 -59.88 18.49 12.82
N LYS A 235 -61.07 18.50 12.20
CA LYS A 235 -62.27 19.25 12.61
C LYS A 235 -63.34 19.19 11.52
#